data_AF-A0A356C0X4-F1
#
_entry.id   AF-A0A356C0X4-F1
#
_cell.length_a   1.000
_cell.length_b   1.000
_cell.length_c   1.000
_cell.angle_alpha   90.00
_cell.angle_beta   90.00
_cell.angle_gamma   90.00
#
_symmetry.space_group_name_H-M   'P 1'
#
loop_
_entity.id
_entity.type
_entity.pdbx_description
1 polymer ?
#
loop_
_entity_poly.entity_id
_entity_poly.type
_entity_poly.pdbx_seq_one_letter_code
_entity_poly.pdbx_strand_id
1 'polypeptide(L)'
;MPQTSGGPEQIKARWEWLQGVDSFVVKRDTKKGSREIDIRPFLFDVYEIAPSSTGTVFDCLCGLGNEANLRMEELGDLLGFDHLEATITRTGQFKKVGNHYFPPLGNRGCK
;
A
#
# COMPACT_ATOMS: atom_id res chain seq x y z
N MET A 1 15.04 -8.01 -13.76
CA MET A 1 14.29 -9.27 -13.60
C MET A 1 12.94 -9.08 -14.27
N PRO A 2 12.39 -10.07 -14.98
CA PRO A 2 11.11 -9.90 -15.67
C PRO A 2 10.01 -9.71 -14.62
N GLN A 3 9.28 -8.60 -14.71
CA GLN A 3 8.13 -8.29 -13.87
C GLN A 3 6.96 -9.13 -14.37
N THR A 4 6.83 -10.35 -13.87
CA THR A 4 5.63 -11.15 -14.06
C THR A 4 4.55 -10.58 -13.16
N SER A 5 3.45 -10.14 -13.77
CA SER A 5 2.20 -9.76 -13.12
C SER A 5 1.88 -10.71 -11.96
N GLY A 6 1.94 -10.17 -10.76
CA GLY A 6 1.87 -10.90 -9.49
C GLY A 6 0.60 -11.72 -9.38
N GLY A 7 0.69 -13.04 -9.55
CA GLY A 7 -0.40 -13.95 -9.20
C GLY A 7 -0.73 -13.83 -7.70
N PRO A 8 -1.92 -14.26 -7.25
CA PRO A 8 -2.32 -14.16 -5.84
C PRO A 8 -1.30 -14.77 -4.89
N GLU A 9 -0.71 -15.92 -5.25
CA GLU A 9 0.35 -16.56 -4.48
C GLU A 9 1.65 -15.73 -4.40
N GLN A 10 2.00 -14.99 -5.45
CA GLN A 10 3.19 -14.15 -5.46
C GLN A 10 3.00 -12.94 -4.55
N ILE A 11 1.83 -12.29 -4.61
CA ILE A 11 1.50 -11.16 -3.72
C ILE A 11 1.44 -11.64 -2.27
N LYS A 12 0.86 -12.80 -2.02
CA LYS A 12 0.79 -13.40 -0.68
C LYS A 12 2.17 -13.73 -0.12
N ALA A 13 3.01 -14.43 -0.88
CA ALA A 13 4.38 -14.73 -0.48
C ALA A 13 5.20 -13.47 -0.23
N ARG A 14 4.99 -12.43 -1.06
CA ARG A 14 5.63 -11.12 -0.88
C ARG A 14 5.19 -10.44 0.40
N TRP A 15 3.90 -10.47 0.72
CA TRP A 15 3.36 -9.92 1.96
C TRP A 15 3.84 -10.66 3.21
N GLU A 16 3.89 -11.99 3.15
CA GLU A 16 4.44 -12.84 4.23
C GLU A 16 5.91 -12.53 4.48
N TRP A 17 6.71 -12.43 3.41
CA TRP A 17 8.11 -12.00 3.52
C TRP A 17 8.24 -10.61 4.16
N LEU A 18 7.41 -9.65 3.75
CA LEU A 18 7.41 -8.30 4.33
C LEU A 18 7.10 -8.28 5.83
N GLN A 19 6.41 -9.28 6.39
CA GLN A 19 6.20 -9.34 7.85
C GLN A 19 7.50 -9.60 8.63
N GLY A 20 8.47 -10.25 8.01
CA GLY A 20 9.78 -10.52 8.62
C GLY A 20 10.85 -9.47 8.31
N VAL A 21 10.51 -8.40 7.59
CA VAL A 21 11.45 -7.36 7.16
C VAL A 21 11.31 -6.12 8.04
N ASP A 22 12.39 -5.75 8.72
CA ASP A 22 12.43 -4.59 9.62
C ASP A 22 12.33 -3.25 8.86
N SER A 23 12.90 -3.17 7.66
CA SER A 23 12.94 -1.93 6.86
C SER A 23 12.89 -2.22 5.37
N PHE A 24 12.20 -1.36 4.61
CA PHE A 24 12.18 -1.37 3.16
C PHE A 24 12.48 0.04 2.67
N VAL A 25 13.75 0.31 2.35
CA VAL A 25 14.24 1.65 2.02
C VAL A 25 14.15 1.90 0.51
N VAL A 26 13.55 3.02 0.13
CA VAL A 26 13.49 3.50 -1.25
C VAL A 26 14.11 4.89 -1.36
N LYS A 27 14.63 5.20 -2.55
CA LYS A 27 15.10 6.54 -2.87
C LYS A 27 13.95 7.36 -3.44
N ARG A 28 13.65 8.49 -2.81
CA ARG A 28 12.71 9.50 -3.32
C ARG A 28 13.46 10.68 -3.87
N ASP A 29 13.16 11.01 -5.12
CA ASP A 29 13.51 12.28 -5.71
C ASP A 29 12.40 13.30 -5.45
N THR A 30 12.82 14.50 -5.04
CA THR A 30 11.94 15.65 -4.82
C THR A 30 12.56 16.87 -5.48
N LYS A 31 11.77 17.95 -5.63
CA LYS A 31 12.29 19.25 -6.10
C LYS A 31 13.44 19.79 -5.23
N LYS A 32 13.57 19.32 -3.98
CA LYS A 32 14.62 19.73 -3.03
C LYS A 32 15.81 18.77 -2.97
N GLY A 33 15.84 17.74 -3.83
CA GLY A 33 16.87 16.71 -3.87
C GLY A 33 16.35 15.30 -3.58
N SER A 34 17.28 14.36 -3.55
CA SER A 34 17.01 12.94 -3.26
C SER A 34 17.17 12.63 -1.78
N ARG A 35 16.34 11.72 -1.26
CA ARG A 35 16.54 11.15 0.08
C ARG A 35 16.12 9.69 0.11
N GLU A 36 16.70 8.94 1.03
CA GLU A 36 16.24 7.60 1.37
C GLU A 36 15.13 7.66 2.42
N ILE A 37 14.15 6.79 2.28
CA ILE A 37 13.03 6.68 3.22
C ILE A 37 12.65 5.22 3.39
N ASP A 38 12.48 4.80 4.63
CA ASP A 38 11.87 3.51 4.94
C ASP A 38 10.35 3.62 4.76
N ILE A 39 9.82 2.84 3.82
CA ILE A 39 8.39 2.78 3.48
C ILE A 39 7.71 1.53 4.03
N ARG A 40 8.46 0.59 4.62
CA ARG A 40 7.88 -0.60 5.26
C ARG A 40 6.75 -0.25 6.24
N PRO A 41 6.88 0.75 7.14
CA PRO A 41 5.82 1.05 8.10
C PRO A 41 4.58 1.68 7.47
N PHE A 42 4.61 2.06 6.19
CA PHE A 42 3.48 2.71 5.52
C PHE A 42 2.47 1.73 4.92
N LEU A 43 2.81 0.45 4.80
CA LEU A 43 1.84 -0.62 4.50
C LEU A 43 1.45 -1.31 5.80
N PHE A 44 0.23 -1.02 6.25
CA PHE A 44 -0.26 -1.46 7.55
C PHE A 44 -0.81 -2.88 7.49
N ASP A 45 -1.57 -3.19 6.45
CA ASP A 45 -2.23 -4.49 6.32
C ASP A 45 -2.59 -4.81 4.87
N VAL A 46 -2.69 -6.10 4.57
CA VAL A 46 -3.22 -6.67 3.32
C VAL A 46 -4.13 -7.84 3.73
N TYR A 47 -5.44 -7.67 3.59
CA TYR A 47 -6.42 -8.56 4.23
C TYR A 47 -7.21 -9.43 3.25
N GLU A 48 -7.31 -9.03 1.98
CA GLU A 48 -7.93 -9.84 0.93
C GLU A 48 -6.98 -9.92 -0.26
N ILE A 49 -6.72 -11.13 -0.75
CA ILE A 49 -5.97 -11.38 -1.99
C ILE A 49 -6.72 -12.48 -2.73
N ALA A 50 -7.31 -12.15 -3.88
CA ALA A 50 -8.16 -13.05 -4.64
C ALA A 50 -7.81 -13.03 -6.14
N PRO A 51 -7.92 -14.17 -6.83
CA PRO A 51 -7.91 -14.18 -8.28
C PRO A 51 -9.19 -13.54 -8.84
N SER A 52 -9.07 -12.89 -9.98
CA SER A 52 -10.17 -12.36 -10.79
C SER A 52 -10.01 -12.83 -12.24
N SER A 53 -11.03 -12.62 -13.07
CA SER A 53 -10.97 -12.98 -14.50
C SER A 53 -9.88 -12.24 -15.27
N THR A 54 -9.37 -11.12 -14.74
CA THR A 54 -8.40 -10.25 -15.40
C THR A 54 -7.05 -10.15 -14.68
N GLY A 55 -6.86 -10.88 -13.57
CA GLY A 55 -5.62 -10.81 -12.78
C GLY A 55 -5.86 -11.02 -11.29
N THR A 56 -5.09 -10.34 -10.45
CA THR A 56 -5.20 -10.42 -8.98
C THR A 56 -5.84 -9.15 -8.43
N VAL A 57 -6.80 -9.29 -7.52
CA VAL A 57 -7.36 -8.19 -6.73
C VAL A 57 -6.91 -8.37 -5.29
N PHE A 58 -6.49 -7.30 -4.66
CA PHE A 58 -6.20 -7.30 -3.23
C PHE A 58 -6.61 -5.99 -2.58
N ASP A 59 -6.98 -6.09 -1.31
CA ASP A 59 -7.32 -4.94 -0.48
C ASP A 59 -6.25 -4.72 0.59
N CYS A 60 -5.85 -3.47 0.77
CA CYS A 60 -4.80 -3.09 1.71
C CYS A 60 -5.12 -1.81 2.47
N LEU A 61 -4.50 -1.66 3.65
CA LEU A 61 -4.46 -0.44 4.42
C LEU A 61 -3.06 0.17 4.34
N CYS A 62 -2.97 1.41 3.89
CA CYS A 62 -1.72 2.13 3.80
C CYS A 62 -1.82 3.57 4.31
N GLY A 63 -0.66 4.11 4.69
CA GLY A 63 -0.51 5.47 5.19
C GLY A 63 -0.41 6.49 4.05
N LEU A 64 -1.32 7.47 4.05
CA LEU A 64 -1.42 8.52 3.04
C LEU A 64 -1.52 9.90 3.69
N GLY A 65 -0.94 10.93 3.04
CA GLY A 65 -0.93 12.31 3.54
C GLY A 65 0.30 12.69 4.35
N ASN A 66 0.11 13.52 5.39
CA ASN A 66 1.21 14.11 6.15
C ASN A 66 1.88 13.16 7.16
N GLU A 67 1.13 12.17 7.64
CA GLU A 67 1.63 11.21 8.65
C GLU A 67 2.38 10.04 8.02
N ALA A 68 2.03 9.67 6.80
CA ALA A 68 2.69 8.68 5.97
C ALA A 68 2.31 8.99 4.52
N ASN A 69 3.25 8.90 3.58
CA ASN A 69 2.99 9.26 2.19
C ASN A 69 3.48 8.14 1.28
N LEU A 70 2.84 6.97 1.35
CA LEU A 70 3.14 5.86 0.44
C LEU A 70 2.68 6.26 -0.98
N ARG A 71 3.62 6.22 -1.93
CA ARG A 71 3.33 6.47 -3.33
C ARG A 71 2.90 5.17 -4.02
N MET A 72 2.23 5.27 -5.18
CA MET A 72 1.66 4.07 -5.82
C MET A 72 2.75 3.16 -6.39
N GLU A 73 3.82 3.74 -6.93
CA GLU A 73 5.01 3.02 -7.35
C GLU A 73 5.66 2.26 -6.19
N GLU A 74 5.70 2.87 -5.00
CA GLU A 74 6.27 2.29 -3.79
C GLU A 74 5.40 1.15 -3.23
N LEU A 75 4.07 1.27 -3.36
CA LEU A 75 3.15 0.15 -3.07
C LEU A 75 3.42 -1.02 -4.03
N GLY A 76 3.66 -0.72 -5.31
CA GLY A 76 4.10 -1.68 -6.31
C GLY A 76 5.39 -2.40 -5.92
N ASP A 77 6.41 -1.65 -5.48
CA ASP A 77 7.69 -2.20 -5.02
C ASP A 77 7.55 -3.09 -3.78
N LEU A 78 6.69 -2.70 -2.84
CA LEU A 78 6.40 -3.48 -1.64
C LEU A 78 5.77 -4.82 -2.02
N LEU A 79 4.68 -4.81 -2.78
CA LEU A 79 3.87 -6.00 -3.06
C LEU A 79 4.24 -6.75 -4.35
N GLY A 80 5.21 -6.24 -5.11
CA GLY A 80 5.74 -6.90 -6.30
C GLY A 80 4.83 -6.84 -7.51
N PHE A 81 4.17 -5.70 -7.75
CA PHE A 81 3.35 -5.46 -8.94
C PHE A 81 3.74 -4.14 -9.63
N ASP A 82 3.44 -4.02 -10.93
CA ASP A 82 3.58 -2.75 -11.62
C ASP A 82 2.33 -1.89 -11.40
N HIS A 83 2.50 -0.77 -10.71
CA HIS A 83 1.43 0.19 -10.44
C HIS A 83 0.85 0.85 -11.69
N LEU A 84 1.58 0.92 -12.81
CA LEU A 84 1.07 1.49 -14.06
C LEU A 84 0.11 0.55 -14.78
N GLU A 85 0.25 -0.75 -14.55
CA GLU A 85 -0.62 -1.80 -15.10
C GLU A 85 -1.78 -2.16 -14.15
N ALA A 86 -1.87 -1.51 -12.99
CA ALA A 86 -2.86 -1.79 -11.95
C ALA A 86 -3.98 -0.74 -11.91
N THR A 87 -5.21 -1.20 -11.69
CA THR A 87 -6.33 -0.30 -11.34
C THR A 87 -6.37 -0.09 -9.84
N ILE A 88 -6.07 1.12 -9.39
CA ILE A 88 -6.00 1.46 -7.95
C ILE A 88 -7.21 2.32 -7.57
N THR A 89 -8.05 1.79 -6.67
CA THR A 89 -9.23 2.49 -6.17
C THR A 89 -9.06 2.81 -4.68
N ARG A 90 -9.23 4.08 -4.30
CA ARG A 90 -9.29 4.48 -2.88
C ARG A 90 -10.70 4.25 -2.34
N THR A 91 -10.89 3.20 -1.57
CA THR A 91 -12.21 2.77 -1.05
C THR A 91 -12.64 3.50 0.21
N GLY A 92 -11.69 4.02 0.99
CA GLY A 92 -11.98 4.74 2.23
C GLY A 92 -10.84 5.62 2.70
N GLN A 93 -11.16 6.55 3.59
CA GLN A 93 -10.21 7.30 4.38
C GLN A 93 -10.54 7.01 5.84
N PHE A 94 -9.53 6.74 6.66
CA PHE A 94 -9.69 6.43 8.08
C PHE A 94 -8.68 7.20 8.92
N LYS A 95 -9.06 7.55 10.14
CA LYS A 95 -8.16 8.08 11.16
C LYS A 95 -7.65 6.92 12.02
N LYS A 96 -6.33 6.76 12.11
CA LYS A 96 -5.72 5.80 13.03
C LYS A 96 -5.62 6.40 14.44
N VAL A 97 -6.16 5.73 15.45
CA VAL A 97 -6.03 6.09 16.87
C VAL A 97 -5.60 4.85 17.62
N GLY A 98 -4.33 4.82 18.05
CA GLY A 98 -3.69 3.60 18.53
C GLY A 98 -3.71 2.51 17.46
N ASN A 99 -4.29 1.35 17.79
CA ASN A 99 -4.43 0.20 16.87
C ASN A 99 -5.79 0.13 16.15
N HIS A 100 -6.61 1.17 16.27
CA HIS A 100 -7.95 1.18 15.67
C HIS A 100 -8.05 2.21 14.54
N TYR A 101 -8.85 1.86 13.53
CA TYR A 101 -9.17 2.71 12.40
C TYR A 101 -10.61 3.18 12.51
N PHE A 102 -10.80 4.50 12.54
CA PHE A 102 -12.12 5.12 12.64
C PHE A 102 -12.44 5.83 11.33
N PRO A 103 -13.68 5.77 10.83
CA PRO A 103 -14.07 6.68 9.76
C PRO A 103 -13.83 8.11 10.22
N PRO A 104 -13.33 9.01 9.35
CA PRO A 104 -13.12 10.40 9.70
C PRO A 104 -14.44 10.93 10.23
N LEU A 105 -14.40 11.58 11.40
CA LEU A 105 -15.57 12.18 12.02
C LEU A 105 -16.21 13.13 11.00
N GLY A 106 -17.23 12.63 10.33
CA GLY A 106 -18.08 13.43 9.47
C GLY A 106 -19.12 14.07 10.36
N ASN A 107 -19.00 15.37 10.59
CA ASN A 107 -20.19 16.22 10.49
C ASN A 107 -20.66 16.18 9.02
N ARG A 108 -21.11 15.01 8.55
CA ARG A 108 -21.92 14.91 7.33
C ARG A 108 -23.33 14.92 7.86
N GLY A 109 -24.00 16.06 7.69
CA GLY A 109 -25.24 16.41 8.36
C GLY A 109 -26.20 15.24 8.52
N CYS A 110 -26.64 15.03 9.75
CA CYS A 110 -27.95 14.44 9.99
C CYS A 110 -28.96 15.29 9.20
N LYS A 111 -29.50 14.73 8.13
CA LYS A 111 -30.83 15.04 7.62
C LYS A 111 -31.56 13.73 7.45
#